data_AF-Q5DW67-F1
#
_entry.id   AF-Q5DW67-F1
#
_cell.length_a   1.000
_cell.length_b   1.000
_cell.length_c   1.000
_cell.angle_alpha   90.00
_cell.angle_beta   90.00
_cell.angle_gamma   90.00
#
_symmetry.space_group_name_H-M   'P 1'
#
loop_
_entity.id
_entity.type
_entity.pdbx_description
1 polymer ?
#
loop_
_entity_poly.entity_id
_entity_poly.type
_entity_poly.pdbx_seq_one_letter_code
_entity_poly.pdbx_strand_id
1 'polypeptide(L)'
;CYICLTWTLTVVAIVPNFFVGSLQYDPRIYSCTFAQTVSTSYTITVVVVHFIVPLSIVTFCYLRIWILVIQVKHRVRQDCKQKIRA
;
A
#
# COMPACT_ATOMS: atom_id res chain seq x y z
N CYS A 1 8.12 2.56 -15.04
CA CYS A 1 8.08 3.28 -13.75
C CYS A 1 7.23 2.57 -12.70
N TYR A 2 5.97 2.20 -13.00
CA TYR A 2 5.09 1.46 -12.07
C TYR A 2 5.68 0.14 -11.55
N ILE A 3 6.33 -0.65 -12.41
CA ILE A 3 7.02 -1.90 -12.02
C ILE A 3 8.11 -1.62 -10.96
N CYS A 4 8.94 -0.59 -11.15
CA CYS A 4 9.95 -0.20 -10.17
C CYS A 4 9.31 0.22 -8.85
N LEU A 5 8.20 0.96 -8.91
CA LEU A 5 7.41 1.34 -7.74
C LEU A 5 6.87 0.12 -6.98
N THR A 6 6.40 -0.90 -7.69
CA THR A 6 5.96 -2.17 -7.09
C THR A 6 7.11 -2.88 -6.40
N TRP A 7 8.26 -3.01 -7.07
CA TRP A 7 9.46 -3.63 -6.49
C TRP A 7 9.98 -2.86 -5.27
N THR A 8 10.02 -1.53 -5.31
CA THR A 8 10.39 -0.72 -4.14
C THR A 8 9.42 -0.93 -2.99
N LEU A 9 8.11 -1.03 -3.27
CA LEU A 9 7.11 -1.33 -2.25
C LEU A 9 7.35 -2.71 -1.61
N THR A 10 7.70 -3.71 -2.42
CA THR A 10 8.04 -5.05 -1.95
C THR A 10 9.29 -5.04 -1.08
N VAL A 11 10.33 -4.31 -1.47
CA VAL A 11 11.55 -4.15 -0.66
C VAL A 11 11.23 -3.49 0.68
N VAL A 12 10.45 -2.40 0.68
CA VAL A 12 10.00 -1.74 1.91
C VAL A 12 9.16 -2.68 2.78
N ALA A 13 8.41 -3.60 2.20
CA ALA A 13 7.65 -4.58 2.96
C ALA A 13 8.53 -5.65 3.65
N ILE A 14 9.67 -5.97 3.06
CA ILE A 14 10.59 -7.00 3.55
C ILE A 14 11.59 -6.43 4.57
N VAL A 15 11.97 -5.16 4.46
CA VAL A 15 12.95 -4.49 5.35
C VAL A 15 12.60 -4.60 6.85
N PRO A 16 11.36 -4.34 7.30
CA PRO A 16 10.99 -4.49 8.71
C PRO A 16 11.14 -5.93 9.23
N ASN A 17 10.85 -6.92 8.38
CA ASN A 17 11.02 -8.33 8.70
C ASN A 17 12.51 -8.68 8.91
N PHE A 18 13.42 -7.97 8.25
CA PHE A 18 14.86 -8.17 8.38
C PHE A 18 15.44 -7.50 9.64
N PHE A 19 14.98 -6.28 9.96
CA PHE A 19 15.47 -5.51 11.11
C PHE A 19 14.98 -6.04 12.47
N VAL A 20 13.84 -6.73 12.51
CA VAL A 20 13.28 -7.30 13.76
C VAL A 20 14.03 -8.55 14.24
N GLY A 21 14.96 -9.10 13.44
CA GLY A 21 15.84 -10.17 13.90
C GLY A 21 15.12 -11.49 14.22
N SER A 22 14.03 -11.81 13.49
CA SER A 22 13.26 -13.06 13.69
C SER A 22 13.87 -14.32 13.07
N LEU A 23 15.03 -14.21 12.42
CA LEU A 23 15.81 -15.33 11.91
C LEU A 23 16.69 -15.86 13.04
N GLN A 24 16.18 -16.81 13.80
CA GLN A 24 17.00 -17.57 14.74
C GLN A 24 17.29 -18.96 14.16
N TYR A 25 18.48 -19.46 14.45
CA TYR A 25 18.85 -20.81 14.09
C TYR A 25 17.99 -21.79 14.90
N ASP A 26 17.15 -22.58 14.22
CA ASP A 26 16.36 -23.62 14.87
C ASP A 26 17.13 -24.95 14.80
N PRO A 27 17.66 -25.44 15.93
CA PRO A 27 18.44 -26.67 15.96
C PRO A 27 17.60 -27.93 15.64
N ARG A 28 16.26 -27.82 15.63
CA ARG A 28 15.35 -28.93 15.31
C ARG A 28 15.28 -29.22 13.81
N ILE A 29 15.59 -28.24 12.96
CA ILE A 29 15.48 -28.32 11.49
C ILE A 29 16.84 -28.08 10.80
N TYR A 30 17.92 -27.92 11.60
CA TYR A 30 19.27 -27.56 11.13
C TYR A 30 19.27 -26.41 10.11
N SER A 31 18.33 -25.48 10.25
CA SER A 31 18.10 -24.40 9.31
C SER A 31 17.78 -23.13 10.08
N CYS A 32 18.26 -21.99 9.58
CA CYS A 32 17.78 -20.69 10.05
C CYS A 32 16.33 -20.54 9.64
N THR A 33 15.41 -20.69 10.59
CA THR A 33 13.98 -20.57 10.35
C THR A 33 13.42 -19.39 11.12
N PHE A 34 12.28 -18.88 10.67
CA PHE A 34 11.58 -17.80 11.34
C PHE A 34 11.05 -18.29 12.69
N ALA A 35 11.64 -17.85 13.81
CA ALA A 35 11.20 -18.24 15.15
C ALA A 35 9.86 -17.58 15.46
N GLN A 36 8.76 -18.29 15.18
CA GLN A 36 7.42 -17.88 15.60
C GLN A 36 7.28 -18.01 17.13
N THR A 37 7.61 -16.95 17.86
CA THR A 37 7.15 -16.80 19.25
C THR A 37 6.53 -15.42 19.50
N VAL A 38 5.21 -15.38 19.35
CA VAL A 38 4.24 -14.65 20.21
C VAL A 38 4.46 -13.15 20.49
N SER A 39 4.81 -12.35 19.49
CA SER A 39 4.83 -10.88 19.66
C SER A 39 3.72 -10.21 18.87
N THR A 40 2.77 -9.59 19.57
CA THR A 40 1.74 -8.67 19.04
C THR A 40 2.33 -7.64 18.07
N SER A 41 3.58 -7.22 18.33
CA SER A 41 4.38 -6.33 17.47
C SER A 41 4.58 -6.85 16.04
N TYR A 42 4.79 -8.16 15.84
CA TYR A 42 4.94 -8.75 14.51
C TYR A 42 3.63 -8.72 13.73
N THR A 43 2.52 -9.11 14.36
CA THR A 43 1.18 -9.04 13.75
C THR A 43 0.82 -7.60 13.37
N ILE A 44 1.07 -6.63 14.25
CA ILE A 44 0.85 -5.21 13.99
C ILE A 44 1.71 -4.74 12.82
N THR A 45 2.99 -5.10 12.78
CA THR A 45 3.91 -4.70 11.71
C THR A 45 3.47 -5.26 10.36
N VAL A 46 3.13 -6.55 10.30
CA VAL A 46 2.67 -7.19 9.06
C VAL A 46 1.39 -6.54 8.55
N VAL A 47 0.41 -6.28 9.44
CA VAL A 47 -0.86 -5.63 9.08
C VAL A 47 -0.64 -4.20 8.60
N VAL A 48 0.22 -3.42 9.24
CA VAL A 48 0.50 -2.05 8.81
C VAL A 48 1.18 -2.04 7.44
N VAL A 49 2.17 -2.91 7.25
CA VAL A 49 3.03 -2.91 6.05
C VAL A 49 2.34 -3.53 4.83
N HIS A 50 1.59 -4.62 5.01
CA HIS A 50 0.95 -5.35 3.91
C HIS A 50 -0.50 -4.93 3.67
N PHE A 51 -1.16 -4.35 4.66
CA PHE A 51 -2.57 -3.98 4.59
C PHE A 51 -2.74 -2.47 4.57
N ILE A 52 -2.33 -1.76 5.63
CA ILE A 52 -2.57 -0.31 5.75
C ILE A 52 -1.83 0.48 4.66
N VAL A 53 -0.55 0.18 4.43
CA VAL A 53 0.26 0.92 3.44
C VAL A 53 -0.29 0.73 2.01
N PRO A 54 -0.49 -0.49 1.48
CA PRO A 54 -1.08 -0.67 0.15
C PRO A 54 -2.50 -0.10 0.04
N LEU A 55 -3.34 -0.27 1.06
CA LEU A 55 -4.69 0.27 1.08
C LEU A 55 -4.66 1.81 0.99
N SER A 56 -3.82 2.47 1.78
CA SER A 56 -3.69 3.93 1.78
C SER A 56 -3.25 4.47 0.41
N ILE A 57 -2.32 3.80 -0.26
CA ILE A 57 -1.84 4.17 -1.59
C ILE A 57 -2.97 4.02 -2.61
N VAL A 58 -3.67 2.89 -2.59
CA VAL A 58 -4.80 2.63 -3.49
C VAL A 58 -5.91 3.65 -3.26
N THR A 59 -6.30 3.92 -2.01
CA THR A 59 -7.28 4.93 -1.65
C THR A 59 -6.87 6.31 -2.16
N PHE A 60 -5.61 6.72 -1.95
CA PHE A 60 -5.12 8.01 -2.45
C PHE A 60 -5.18 8.10 -3.98
N CYS A 61 -4.75 7.06 -4.69
CA CYS A 61 -4.81 7.00 -6.15
C CYS A 61 -6.26 7.11 -6.66
N TYR A 62 -7.20 6.36 -6.08
CA TYR A 62 -8.61 6.44 -6.44
C TYR A 62 -9.24 7.80 -6.10
N LEU A 63 -8.90 8.39 -4.96
CA LEU A 63 -9.38 9.73 -4.59
C LEU A 63 -8.92 10.78 -5.61
N ARG A 64 -7.66 10.72 -6.07
CA ARG A 64 -7.15 11.63 -7.12
C ARG A 64 -7.93 11.48 -8.43
N ILE A 65 -8.17 10.25 -8.86
CA ILE A 65 -8.97 9.97 -10.07
C ILE A 65 -10.39 10.51 -9.88
N TRP A 66 -11.00 10.25 -8.73
CA TRP A 66 -12.36 10.68 -8.41
C TRP A 66 -12.52 12.20 -8.44
N ILE A 67 -11.55 12.94 -7.87
CA ILE A 67 -11.53 14.40 -7.92
C ILE A 67 -11.43 14.90 -9.36
N LEU A 68 -10.55 14.30 -10.17
CA LEU A 68 -10.42 14.66 -11.59
C LEU A 68 -11.74 14.44 -12.34
N VAL A 69 -12.41 13.31 -12.11
CA VAL A 69 -13.71 12.99 -12.72
C VAL A 69 -14.79 13.98 -12.28
N ILE A 70 -14.83 14.35 -10.99
CA ILE A 70 -15.76 15.37 -10.49
C ILE A 70 -15.50 16.72 -11.16
N GLN A 71 -14.23 17.14 -11.27
CA GLN A 71 -13.86 18.40 -11.92
C GLN A 71 -14.28 18.42 -13.39
N VAL A 72 -14.00 17.34 -14.14
CA VAL A 72 -14.41 17.21 -15.54
C VAL A 72 -15.94 17.21 -15.66
N LYS A 73 -16.65 16.46 -14.82
CA LYS A 73 -18.11 16.41 -14.81
C LYS A 73 -18.71 17.79 -14.50
N HIS A 74 -18.15 18.53 -13.56
CA HIS A 74 -18.61 19.88 -13.22
C HIS A 74 -18.38 20.84 -14.39
N ARG A 75 -17.20 20.79 -15.03
CA ARG A 75 -16.84 21.62 -16.18
C ARG A 75 -17.78 21.37 -17.36
N VAL A 76 -17.96 20.11 -17.77
CA VAL A 76 -18.90 19.74 -18.85
C VAL A 76 -20.34 20.17 -18.53
N ARG A 77 -20.77 20.05 -17.27
CA ARG A 77 -22.12 20.49 -16.86
C ARG A 77 -22.28 22.02 -16.94
N GLN A 78 -21.24 22.79 -16.68
CA GLN A 78 -21.26 24.25 -16.85
C GLN A 78 -21.23 24.64 -18.33
N ASP A 79 -20.38 24.01 -19.15
CA ASP A 79 -20.31 24.24 -20.60
C ASP A 79 -21.67 23.94 -21.29
N CYS A 80 -22.32 22.82 -20.96
CA CYS A 80 -23.67 22.52 -21.47
C CYS A 80 -24.72 23.55 -21.02
N LYS A 81 -24.64 24.04 -19.77
CA LYS A 81 -25.56 25.09 -19.29
C LYS A 81 -25.36 26.42 -20.01
N GLN A 82 -24.12 26.79 -20.36
CA GLN A 82 -23.85 28.00 -21.14
C GLN A 82 -24.33 27.87 -22.58
N LYS A 83 -24.17 26.71 -23.21
CA LYS A 83 -24.61 26.48 -24.60
C LYS A 83 -26.13 26.44 -24.79
N ILE A 84 -26.91 26.13 -23.74
CA ILE A 84 -28.38 26.17 -23.75
C ILE A 84 -28.91 27.60 -23.50
N ARG A 85 -28.07 28.50 -22.97
CA ARG A 85 -28.46 29.87 -22.61
C ARG A 85 -28.05 30.93 -23.65
N ALA A 86 -27.35 30.52 -24.70
CA ALA A 86 -27.03 31.30 -25.89
C ALA A 86 -27.97 30.88 -27.04
#